data_AF-A0A8T5F5L3-F1
#
_entry.id   AF-A0A8T5F5L3-F1
#
_cell.length_a   1.000
_cell.length_b   1.000
_cell.length_c   1.000
_cell.angle_alpha   90.00
_cell.angle_beta   90.00
_cell.angle_gamma   90.00
#
_symmetry.space_group_name_H-M   'P 1'
#
loop_
_entity.id
_entity.type
_entity.pdbx_description
1 polymer ?
#
loop_
_entity_poly.entity_id
_entity_poly.type
_entity_poly.pdbx_seq_one_letter_code
_entity_poly.pdbx_strand_id
1 'polypeptide(L)'
;MKRKENIFTTIPEKASARVAINGVMLASVFVMLAVIFLELDKFNPLAVAQMILSIPLLYVSSLAYSKLGYWKETKRWDIFGYFTNTIGNLFLINGIGLVASILSFTVSFIYFGLMILLLFVYSYINVSHTKRIAPKLFKFLFSLAILFFGGILPLLLQM
;
A
#
# COMPACT_ATOMS: atom_id res chain seq x y z
N MET A 1 40.19 16.26 20.02
CA MET A 1 38.76 15.97 20.28
C MET A 1 38.10 15.59 18.94
N LYS A 2 38.05 14.29 18.60
CA LYS A 2 37.43 13.82 17.34
C LYS A 2 35.91 13.93 17.48
N ARG A 3 35.25 14.73 16.63
CA ARG A 3 33.79 14.68 16.44
C ARG A 3 33.46 13.24 16.03
N LYS A 4 32.86 12.45 16.93
CA LYS A 4 32.20 11.20 16.55
C LYS A 4 31.04 11.58 15.64
N GLU A 5 31.21 11.32 14.36
CA GLU A 5 30.16 11.42 13.38
C GLU A 5 29.04 10.46 13.79
N ASN A 6 27.85 10.99 14.05
CA ASN A 6 26.62 10.22 14.19
C ASN A 6 26.26 9.65 12.80
N ILE A 7 26.98 8.61 12.33
CA ILE A 7 26.75 7.96 11.03
C ILE A 7 25.59 6.95 11.07
N PHE A 8 25.03 6.68 12.26
CA PHE A 8 23.94 5.71 12.42
C PHE A 8 22.70 6.39 12.99
N THR A 9 21.70 6.61 12.14
CA THR A 9 20.39 7.17 12.50
C THR A 9 19.35 6.06 12.49
N THR A 10 19.11 5.43 13.65
CA THR A 10 17.90 4.63 13.85
C THR A 10 16.69 5.57 13.96
N ILE A 11 15.51 5.11 13.53
CA ILE A 11 14.28 5.92 13.52
C ILE A 11 13.14 5.14 14.20
N PRO A 12 13.19 4.97 15.53
CA PRO A 12 12.28 4.08 16.26
C PRO A 12 10.81 4.52 16.18
N GLU A 13 10.52 5.82 16.19
CA GLU A 13 9.15 6.35 16.10
C GLU A 13 8.51 6.03 14.75
N LYS A 14 9.26 6.19 13.66
CA LYS A 14 8.80 5.83 12.32
C LYS A 14 8.58 4.32 12.21
N ALA A 15 9.48 3.52 12.80
CA ALA A 15 9.38 2.07 12.82
C ALA A 15 8.09 1.61 13.53
N SER A 16 7.85 2.09 14.75
CA SER A 16 6.67 1.71 15.55
C SER A 16 5.36 2.12 14.87
N ALA A 17 5.28 3.36 14.35
CA ALA A 17 4.10 3.84 13.64
C ALA A 17 3.78 2.99 12.40
N ARG A 18 4.81 2.61 11.63
CA ARG A 18 4.62 1.79 10.42
C ARG A 18 4.19 0.37 10.74
N VAL A 19 4.79 -0.25 11.75
CA VAL A 19 4.38 -1.60 12.20
C VAL A 19 2.94 -1.58 12.70
N ALA A 20 2.55 -0.55 13.47
CA ALA A 20 1.17 -0.40 13.94
C ALA A 20 0.16 -0.26 12.79
N ILE A 21 0.45 0.60 11.80
CA ILE A 21 -0.41 0.77 10.60
C ILE A 21 -0.54 -0.57 9.85
N ASN A 22 0.56 -1.27 9.63
CA ASN A 22 0.52 -2.57 8.96
C ASN A 22 -0.30 -3.60 9.74
N GLY A 23 -0.23 -3.57 11.08
CA GLY A 23 -1.04 -4.43 11.94
C GLY A 23 -2.55 -4.18 11.77
N VAL A 24 -2.96 -2.90 11.74
CA VAL A 24 -4.36 -2.52 11.47
C VAL A 24 -4.79 -3.00 10.08
N MET A 25 -3.96 -2.78 9.06
CA MET A 25 -4.28 -3.19 7.68
C MET A 25 -4.39 -4.71 7.55
N LEU A 26 -3.51 -5.48 8.20
CA LEU A 26 -3.59 -6.94 8.25
C LEU A 26 -4.89 -7.41 8.91
N ALA A 27 -5.30 -6.79 10.02
CA ALA A 27 -6.58 -7.11 10.66
C ALA A 27 -7.76 -6.86 9.70
N SER A 28 -7.76 -5.73 8.98
CA SER A 28 -8.77 -5.43 7.96
C SER A 28 -8.79 -6.47 6.84
N VAL A 29 -7.62 -6.93 6.37
CA VAL A 29 -7.52 -7.99 5.36
C VAL A 29 -8.15 -9.29 5.86
N PHE A 30 -7.84 -9.72 7.09
CA PHE A 30 -8.40 -10.94 7.66
C PHE A 30 -9.93 -10.87 7.82
N VAL A 31 -10.46 -9.72 8.25
CA VAL A 31 -11.91 -9.51 8.34
C VAL A 31 -12.56 -9.60 6.96
N MET A 32 -12.00 -8.95 5.95
CA MET A 32 -12.52 -9.00 4.58
C MET A 32 -12.46 -10.43 4.00
N LEU A 33 -11.34 -11.14 4.19
CA LEU A 33 -11.19 -12.52 3.73
C LEU A 33 -12.17 -13.46 4.43
N ALA A 34 -12.42 -13.27 5.73
CA ALA A 34 -13.42 -14.07 6.45
C ALA A 34 -14.82 -13.91 5.83
N VAL A 35 -15.22 -12.69 5.48
CA VAL A 35 -16.49 -12.44 4.78
C VAL A 35 -16.49 -13.06 3.38
N ILE A 36 -15.39 -12.91 2.64
CA ILE A 36 -15.26 -13.46 1.29
C ILE A 36 -15.37 -14.99 1.29
N PHE A 37 -14.72 -15.67 2.24
CA PHE A 37 -14.74 -17.13 2.31
C PHE A 37 -16.11 -17.71 2.64
N LEU A 38 -17.05 -16.93 3.20
CA LEU A 38 -18.43 -17.37 3.41
C LEU A 38 -19.21 -17.49 2.09
N GLU A 39 -18.85 -16.69 1.08
CA GLU A 39 -19.54 -16.67 -0.22
C GLU A 39 -18.53 -16.60 -1.39
N LEU A 40 -17.51 -17.47 -1.36
CA LEU A 40 -16.34 -17.41 -2.24
C LEU A 40 -16.70 -17.29 -3.74
N ASP A 41 -17.72 -18.02 -4.18
CA ASP A 41 -18.15 -18.08 -5.58
C ASP A 41 -18.72 -16.75 -6.10
N LYS A 42 -19.10 -15.82 -5.22
CA LYS A 42 -19.62 -14.49 -5.59
C LYS A 42 -18.52 -13.46 -5.80
N PHE A 43 -17.30 -13.74 -5.37
CA PHE A 43 -16.21 -12.76 -5.40
C PHE A 43 -15.27 -12.97 -6.58
N ASN A 44 -14.80 -11.85 -7.13
CA ASN A 44 -13.83 -11.88 -8.20
C ASN A 44 -12.52 -12.57 -7.73
N PRO A 45 -12.04 -13.63 -8.41
CA PRO A 45 -10.82 -14.34 -8.00
C PRO A 45 -9.59 -13.43 -7.91
N LEU A 46 -9.52 -12.38 -8.74
CA LEU A 46 -8.44 -11.40 -8.70
C LEU A 46 -8.49 -10.52 -7.45
N ALA A 47 -9.69 -10.18 -6.95
CA ALA A 47 -9.85 -9.46 -5.70
C ALA A 47 -9.36 -10.31 -4.52
N VAL A 48 -9.77 -11.58 -4.49
CA VAL A 48 -9.36 -12.57 -3.48
C VAL A 48 -7.84 -12.74 -3.50
N ALA A 49 -7.25 -12.94 -4.68
CA ALA A 49 -5.81 -13.10 -4.85
C ALA A 49 -5.04 -11.87 -4.35
N GLN A 50 -5.48 -10.65 -4.67
CA GLN A 50 -4.85 -9.43 -4.18
C GLN A 50 -4.92 -9.32 -2.66
N MET A 51 -6.05 -9.63 -2.05
CA MET A 51 -6.17 -9.64 -0.59
C MET A 51 -5.26 -10.69 0.06
N ILE A 52 -5.18 -11.91 -0.48
CA ILE A 52 -4.27 -12.94 0.03
C ILE A 52 -2.80 -12.49 -0.10
N LEU A 53 -2.41 -11.94 -1.26
CA LEU A 53 -1.05 -11.46 -1.51
C LEU A 53 -0.69 -10.22 -0.67
N SER A 54 -1.68 -9.43 -0.22
CA SER A 54 -1.44 -8.30 0.67
C SER A 54 -0.89 -8.74 2.04
N ILE A 55 -1.24 -9.93 2.52
CA ILE A 55 -0.80 -10.46 3.82
C ILE A 55 0.73 -10.59 3.90
N PRO A 56 1.41 -11.39 3.05
CA PRO A 56 2.86 -11.52 3.12
C PRO A 56 3.58 -10.19 2.84
N LEU A 57 3.01 -9.32 2.00
CA LEU A 57 3.59 -8.00 1.71
C LEU A 57 3.56 -7.07 2.94
N LEU A 58 2.42 -6.97 3.63
CA LEU A 58 2.28 -6.16 4.83
C LEU A 58 3.09 -6.75 6.00
N TYR A 59 3.11 -8.08 6.13
CA TYR A 59 3.93 -8.77 7.14
C TYR A 59 5.43 -8.49 6.94
N VAL A 60 5.95 -8.70 5.73
CA VAL A 60 7.37 -8.46 5.41
C VAL A 60 7.71 -6.98 5.53
N SER A 61 6.77 -6.08 5.18
CA SER A 61 6.93 -4.65 5.44
C SER A 61 7.10 -4.34 6.92
N SER A 62 6.32 -4.96 7.80
CA SER A 62 6.46 -4.80 9.26
C SER A 62 7.82 -5.28 9.75
N LEU A 63 8.32 -6.41 9.24
CA LEU A 63 9.66 -6.90 9.57
C LEU A 63 10.75 -5.90 9.13
N ALA A 64 10.64 -5.38 7.90
CA ALA A 64 11.58 -4.40 7.36
C ALA A 64 11.56 -3.09 8.17
N TYR A 65 10.37 -2.58 8.53
CA TYR A 65 10.26 -1.39 9.36
C TYR A 65 10.76 -1.61 10.78
N SER A 66 10.57 -2.80 11.34
CA SER A 66 11.14 -3.14 12.65
C SER A 66 12.67 -3.03 12.63
N LYS A 67 13.33 -3.43 11.53
CA LYS A 67 14.79 -3.26 11.37
C LYS A 67 15.25 -1.79 11.42
N LEU A 68 14.38 -0.81 11.08
CA LEU A 68 14.72 0.61 11.20
C LEU A 68 14.88 1.09 12.64
N GLY A 69 14.25 0.39 13.59
CA GLY A 69 14.31 0.75 15.01
C GLY A 69 15.65 0.41 15.66
N TYR A 70 16.38 -0.60 15.15
CA TYR A 70 17.54 -1.16 15.86
C TYR A 70 18.74 -1.53 14.97
N TRP A 71 18.67 -1.39 13.64
CA TRP A 71 19.76 -1.80 12.74
C TRP A 71 20.42 -0.63 11.99
N LYS A 72 21.67 -0.85 11.55
CA LYS A 72 22.52 0.18 10.93
C LYS A 72 22.21 0.42 9.44
N GLU A 73 21.72 -0.58 8.71
CA GLU A 73 21.39 -0.48 7.27
C GLU A 73 20.01 0.15 6.99
N THR A 74 19.70 1.28 7.63
CA THR A 74 18.32 1.83 7.63
C THR A 74 17.78 2.16 6.24
N LYS A 75 18.61 2.62 5.31
CA LYS A 75 18.15 3.02 3.96
C LYS A 75 17.58 1.85 3.14
N ARG A 76 18.22 0.68 3.17
CA ARG A 76 17.78 -0.49 2.39
C ARG A 76 16.46 -1.04 2.94
N TRP A 77 16.39 -1.17 4.26
CA TRP A 77 15.19 -1.61 4.96
C TRP A 77 14.03 -0.63 4.77
N ASP A 78 14.29 0.68 4.72
CA ASP A 78 13.25 1.69 4.51
C ASP A 78 12.68 1.63 3.10
N ILE A 79 13.56 1.45 2.09
CA ILE A 79 13.13 1.29 0.69
C ILE A 79 12.32 -0.01 0.52
N PHE A 80 12.84 -1.13 1.03
CA PHE A 80 12.16 -2.42 0.92
C PHE A 80 10.81 -2.41 1.65
N GLY A 81 10.79 -1.93 2.90
CA GLY A 81 9.57 -1.77 3.69
C GLY A 81 8.56 -0.84 3.02
N TYR A 82 9.02 0.22 2.35
CA TYR A 82 8.16 1.13 1.59
C TYR A 82 7.48 0.43 0.41
N PHE A 83 8.22 -0.32 -0.42
CA PHE A 83 7.64 -0.98 -1.58
C PHE A 83 6.68 -2.10 -1.17
N THR A 84 7.05 -2.96 -0.24
CA THR A 84 6.17 -4.03 0.24
C THR A 84 4.92 -3.46 0.91
N ASN A 85 5.04 -2.39 1.70
CA ASN A 85 3.89 -1.68 2.26
C ASN A 85 2.97 -1.12 1.17
N THR A 86 3.57 -0.44 0.18
CA THR A 86 2.81 0.27 -0.85
C THR A 86 2.04 -0.73 -1.70
N ILE A 87 2.70 -1.80 -2.15
CA ILE A 87 2.04 -2.84 -2.96
C ILE A 87 0.96 -3.53 -2.13
N GLY A 88 1.24 -3.92 -0.88
CA GLY A 88 0.26 -4.59 -0.02
C GLY A 88 -0.99 -3.76 0.22
N ASN A 89 -0.84 -2.47 0.54
CA ASN A 89 -1.99 -1.57 0.72
C ASN A 89 -2.75 -1.32 -0.58
N LEU A 90 -2.06 -1.17 -1.71
CA LEU A 90 -2.73 -0.98 -3.00
C LEU A 90 -3.48 -2.23 -3.47
N PHE A 91 -2.98 -3.43 -3.14
CA PHE A 91 -3.72 -4.68 -3.37
C PHE A 91 -4.98 -4.75 -2.53
N LEU A 92 -4.94 -4.33 -1.27
CA LEU A 92 -6.13 -4.23 -0.43
C LEU A 92 -7.14 -3.22 -1.01
N ILE A 93 -6.68 -2.02 -1.38
CA ILE A 93 -7.51 -0.97 -2.01
C ILE A 93 -8.17 -1.49 -3.29
N ASN A 94 -7.39 -2.11 -4.18
CA ASN A 94 -7.91 -2.72 -5.39
C ASN A 94 -8.93 -3.82 -5.09
N GLY A 95 -8.61 -4.71 -4.14
CA GLY A 95 -9.52 -5.76 -3.69
C GLY A 95 -10.86 -5.20 -3.23
N ILE A 96 -10.86 -4.13 -2.42
CA ILE A 96 -12.08 -3.44 -1.98
C ILE A 96 -12.85 -2.86 -3.17
N GLY A 97 -12.17 -2.17 -4.10
CA GLY A 97 -12.80 -1.60 -5.28
C GLY A 97 -13.42 -2.64 -6.21
N LEU A 98 -12.77 -3.80 -6.36
CA LEU A 98 -13.30 -4.95 -7.09
C LEU A 98 -14.47 -5.62 -6.35
N VAL A 99 -14.42 -5.74 -5.03
CA VAL A 99 -15.54 -6.25 -4.24
C VAL A 99 -16.76 -5.34 -4.38
N ALA A 100 -16.57 -4.02 -4.43
CA ALA A 100 -17.65 -3.06 -4.60
C ALA A 100 -18.42 -3.21 -5.92
N SER A 101 -17.84 -3.89 -6.94
CA SER A 101 -18.51 -4.03 -8.25
C SER A 101 -19.67 -5.03 -8.20
N ILE A 102 -19.68 -5.89 -7.18
CA ILE A 102 -20.81 -6.78 -6.86
C ILE A 102 -22.07 -5.96 -6.56
N LEU A 103 -21.92 -4.79 -5.93
CA LEU A 103 -23.04 -3.88 -5.68
C LEU A 103 -23.38 -3.06 -6.92
N SER A 104 -22.37 -2.43 -7.52
CA SER A 104 -22.52 -1.65 -8.76
C SER A 104 -21.15 -1.25 -9.31
N PHE A 105 -20.95 -1.43 -10.62
CA PHE A 105 -19.77 -0.89 -11.31
C PHE A 105 -19.58 0.61 -11.10
N THR A 106 -20.68 1.37 -11.01
CA THR A 106 -20.61 2.82 -10.78
C THR A 106 -19.97 3.15 -9.44
N VAL A 107 -20.33 2.40 -8.38
CA VAL A 107 -19.75 2.58 -7.04
C VAL A 107 -18.26 2.27 -7.06
N SER A 108 -17.83 1.22 -7.74
CA SER A 108 -16.41 0.91 -7.91
C SER A 108 -15.63 2.01 -8.63
N PHE A 109 -16.16 2.56 -9.73
CA PHE A 109 -15.49 3.66 -10.43
C PHE A 109 -15.42 4.93 -9.59
N ILE A 110 -16.47 5.26 -8.83
CA ILE A 110 -16.44 6.38 -7.88
C ILE A 110 -15.36 6.15 -6.82
N TYR A 111 -15.26 4.94 -6.26
CA TYR A 111 -14.23 4.57 -5.31
C TYR A 111 -12.82 4.76 -5.88
N PHE A 112 -12.54 4.20 -7.07
CA PHE A 112 -11.24 4.35 -7.71
C PHE A 112 -10.93 5.80 -8.10
N GLY A 113 -11.92 6.55 -8.57
CA GLY A 113 -11.79 7.97 -8.88
C GLY A 113 -11.41 8.80 -7.65
N LEU A 114 -12.07 8.55 -6.51
CA LEU A 114 -11.72 9.18 -5.24
C LEU A 114 -10.30 8.82 -4.80
N MET A 115 -9.90 7.54 -4.91
CA MET A 115 -8.55 7.10 -4.56
C MET A 115 -7.47 7.77 -5.41
N ILE A 116 -7.69 7.89 -6.72
CA ILE A 116 -6.77 8.59 -7.63
C ILE A 116 -6.69 10.08 -7.27
N LEU A 117 -7.83 10.72 -7.00
CA LEU A 117 -7.86 12.13 -6.60
C LEU A 117 -7.07 12.37 -5.30
N LEU A 118 -7.25 11.52 -4.29
CA LEU A 118 -6.51 11.60 -3.03
C LEU A 118 -5.01 11.38 -3.23
N LEU A 119 -4.61 10.41 -4.08
CA LEU A 119 -3.21 10.22 -4.43
C LEU A 119 -2.62 11.42 -5.16
N PHE A 120 -3.40 12.06 -6.04
CA PHE A 120 -2.99 13.26 -6.76
C PHE A 120 -2.77 14.42 -5.79
N VAL A 121 -3.73 14.70 -4.89
CA VAL A 121 -3.60 15.73 -3.85
C VAL A 121 -2.40 15.46 -2.96
N TYR A 122 -2.22 14.22 -2.50
CA TYR A 122 -1.06 13.83 -1.71
C TYR A 122 0.25 14.07 -2.46
N SER A 123 0.33 13.65 -3.73
CA SER A 123 1.52 13.84 -4.57
C SER A 123 1.82 15.33 -4.79
N TYR A 124 0.80 16.13 -5.05
CA TYR A 124 0.91 17.58 -5.21
C TYR A 124 1.51 18.24 -3.97
N ILE A 125 0.97 17.95 -2.77
CA ILE A 125 1.50 18.45 -1.49
C ILE A 125 2.96 17.98 -1.30
N ASN A 126 3.26 16.73 -1.64
CA ASN A 126 4.59 16.17 -1.44
C ASN A 126 5.65 16.79 -2.37
N VAL A 127 5.24 17.21 -3.56
CA VAL A 127 6.10 17.91 -4.53
C VAL A 127 6.24 19.39 -4.19
N SER A 128 5.19 20.06 -3.70
CA SER A 128 5.27 21.49 -3.33
C SER A 128 6.31 21.77 -2.25
N HIS A 129 6.59 20.80 -1.36
CA HIS A 129 7.57 20.93 -0.29
C HIS A 129 8.99 20.44 -0.65
N THR A 130 9.26 20.00 -1.89
CA THR A 130 10.60 19.50 -2.27
C THR A 130 11.01 19.82 -3.70
N LYS A 131 12.30 20.09 -3.92
CA LYS A 131 12.88 20.26 -5.26
C LYS A 131 13.10 18.93 -6.02
N ARG A 132 12.99 17.78 -5.35
CA ARG A 132 13.24 16.45 -5.94
C ARG A 132 11.97 15.83 -6.52
N ILE A 133 11.58 16.28 -7.71
CA ILE A 133 10.32 15.88 -8.38
C ILE A 133 10.37 14.42 -8.88
N ALA A 134 11.45 14.01 -9.54
CA ALA A 134 11.55 12.68 -10.17
C ALA A 134 11.20 11.49 -9.25
N PRO A 135 11.78 11.34 -8.04
CA PRO A 135 11.44 10.21 -7.17
C PRO A 135 10.02 10.27 -6.61
N LYS A 136 9.39 11.46 -6.55
CA LYS A 136 8.00 11.63 -6.11
C LYS A 136 7.03 11.25 -7.22
N LEU A 137 7.31 11.72 -8.44
CA LEU A 137 6.55 11.36 -9.62
C LEU A 137 6.61 9.86 -9.90
N PHE A 138 7.78 9.23 -9.76
CA PHE A 138 7.91 7.78 -9.89
C PHE A 138 6.99 7.04 -8.91
N LYS A 139 6.99 7.43 -7.63
CA LYS A 139 6.12 6.81 -6.60
C LYS A 139 4.64 6.99 -6.93
N PHE A 140 4.25 8.16 -7.42
CA PHE A 140 2.88 8.42 -7.84
C PHE A 140 2.47 7.56 -9.04
N LEU A 141 3.28 7.56 -10.11
CA LEU A 141 3.03 6.74 -11.30
C LEU A 141 3.04 5.24 -11.00
N PHE A 142 3.94 4.80 -10.12
CA PHE A 142 3.97 3.41 -9.65
C PHE A 142 2.67 3.03 -8.94
N SER A 143 2.18 3.88 -8.03
CA SER A 143 0.89 3.64 -7.36
C SER A 143 -0.28 3.65 -8.34
N LEU A 144 -0.31 4.60 -9.29
CA LEU A 144 -1.34 4.65 -10.33
C LEU A 144 -1.32 3.40 -11.22
N ALA A 145 -0.13 2.92 -11.60
CA ALA A 145 -0.01 1.71 -12.40
C ALA A 145 -0.62 0.50 -11.68
N ILE A 146 -0.32 0.32 -10.38
CA ILE A 146 -0.90 -0.78 -9.59
C ILE A 146 -2.42 -0.64 -9.47
N LEU A 147 -2.95 0.57 -9.22
CA LEU A 147 -4.39 0.79 -9.17
C LEU A 147 -5.07 0.50 -10.51
N PHE A 148 -4.45 0.94 -11.60
CA PHE A 148 -5.01 0.78 -12.92
C PHE A 148 -5.00 -0.69 -13.35
N PHE A 149 -3.84 -1.34 -13.34
CA PHE A 149 -3.71 -2.72 -13.79
C PHE A 149 -4.33 -3.74 -12.84
N GLY A 150 -4.33 -3.47 -11.53
CA GLY A 150 -4.90 -4.38 -10.54
C GLY A 150 -6.38 -4.15 -10.23
N GLY A 151 -6.93 -2.95 -10.49
CA GLY A 151 -8.30 -2.60 -10.14
C GLY A 151 -9.14 -2.19 -11.35
N ILE A 152 -8.81 -1.05 -11.95
CA ILE A 152 -9.64 -0.42 -13.00
C ILE A 152 -9.71 -1.26 -14.28
N LEU A 153 -8.57 -1.74 -14.78
CA LEU A 153 -8.51 -2.53 -16.01
C LEU A 153 -9.32 -3.83 -15.91
N PRO A 154 -9.19 -4.64 -14.84
CA PRO A 154 -10.06 -5.81 -14.64
C PRO A 154 -11.55 -5.49 -14.66
N LEU A 155 -11.99 -4.35 -14.11
CA LEU A 155 -13.39 -3.93 -14.15
C LEU A 155 -13.84 -3.63 -15.57
N LEU A 156 -13.02 -2.90 -16.34
CA LEU A 156 -13.34 -2.58 -17.74
C LEU A 156 -13.46 -3.83 -18.61
N LEU A 157 -12.75 -4.91 -18.28
CA LEU A 157 -12.83 -6.19 -18.99
C LEU A 157 -14.05 -7.05 -18.58
N GLN A 158 -14.73 -6.70 -17.49
CA GLN A 158 -15.90 -7.42 -16.96
C GLN A 158 -17.24 -6.73 -17.28
N MET A 159 -17.19 -5.49 -17.78
CA MET A 159 -18.35 -4.75 -18.28
C MET A 159 -18.74 -5.22 -19.68
#